data_AF-A0A1M5D2Q7-F1
#
_entry.id   AF-A0A1M5D2Q7-F1
#
_cell.length_a   1.000
_cell.length_b   1.000
_cell.length_c   1.000
_cell.angle_alpha   90.00
_cell.angle_beta   90.00
_cell.angle_gamma   90.00
#
_symmetry.space_group_name_H-M   'P 1'
#
loop_
_entity.id
_entity.type
_entity.pdbx_description
1 polymer ?
#
loop_
_entity_poly.entity_id
_entity_poly.type
_entity_poly.pdbx_seq_one_letter_code
_entity_poly.pdbx_strand_id
1 'polypeptide(L)' 'MTLINVVIILIVVGVLLWLINRFIPMDGKIKQILNIVVVIAVILWLLRAFGIWGGGGIDLD' A
#
# COMPACT_ATOMS: atom_id res chain seq x y z
N MET A 1 -9.90 -6.07 13.98
CA MET A 1 -9.32 -4.71 14.03
C MET A 1 -10.40 -3.72 13.67
N THR A 2 -10.64 -2.69 14.47
CA THR A 2 -11.68 -1.67 14.22
C THR A 2 -11.52 -1.07 12.82
N LEU A 3 -12.63 -0.72 12.15
CA LEU A 3 -12.65 -0.15 10.79
C LEU A 3 -11.69 1.05 10.64
N ILE A 4 -11.49 1.78 11.75
CA ILE A 4 -10.54 2.87 11.90
C ILE A 4 -9.09 2.47 11.61
N ASN A 5 -8.61 1.30 12.04
CA ASN A 5 -7.24 0.86 11.74
C ASN A 5 -7.03 0.64 10.24
N VAL A 6 -8.03 0.10 9.54
CA VAL A 6 -7.97 -0.10 8.08
C VAL A 6 -7.88 1.26 7.37
N VAL A 7 -8.68 2.25 7.80
CA VAL A 7 -8.65 3.61 7.26
C VAL A 7 -7.31 4.29 7.51
N ILE A 8 -6.76 4.18 8.72
CA ILE A 8 -5.45 4.74 9.07
C ILE A 8 -4.36 4.15 8.18
N ILE A 9 -4.34 2.83 7.98
CA ILE A 9 -3.30 2.22 7.16
C ILE A 9 -3.46 2.61 5.67
N LEU A 10 -4.69 2.73 5.16
CA LEU A 10 -4.95 3.28 3.82
C LEU A 10 -4.37 4.69 3.64
N ILE A 11 -4.52 5.56 4.65
CA ILE A 11 -3.96 6.91 4.64
C ILE A 11 -2.43 6.84 4.68
N VAL A 12 -1.84 6.03 5.57
CA VAL A 12 -0.38 5.88 5.69
C VAL A 12 0.22 5.37 4.38
N VAL A 13 -0.36 4.33 3.77
CA VAL A 13 0.09 3.77 2.49
C VAL A 13 -0.07 4.80 1.36
N GLY A 14 -1.18 5.54 1.33
CA GLY A 14 -1.42 6.60 0.35
C GLY A 14 -0.40 7.74 0.43
N VAL A 15 -0.07 8.19 1.64
CA VAL A 15 0.95 9.23 1.87
C VAL A 15 2.35 8.71 1.52
N LEU A 16 2.67 7.46 1.86
CA LEU A 16 3.96 6.85 1.52
C LEU A 16 4.15 6.75 -0.01
N LEU A 17 3.10 6.33 -0.73
CA LEU A 17 3.07 6.30 -2.20
C LEU A 17 3.28 7.68 -2.80
N TRP A 18 2.57 8.66 -2.27
CA TRP A 18 2.65 10.05 -2.71
C TRP A 18 4.06 10.60 -2.51
N LEU A 19 4.68 10.29 -1.37
CA LEU A 19 6.06 10.68 -1.06
C LEU A 19 7.04 10.08 -2.07
N ILE A 20 6.91 8.79 -2.36
CA ILE A 20 7.78 8.09 -3.33
C ILE A 20 7.67 8.71 -4.72
N ASN A 21 6.44 9.01 -5.19
CA ASN A 21 6.23 9.64 -6.50
C ASN A 21 6.64 11.12 -6.55
N ARG A 22 6.56 11.84 -5.41
CA ARG A 22 6.84 13.28 -5.33
C ARG A 22 8.34 13.58 -5.14
N PHE A 23 9.04 12.78 -4.35
CA PHE A 23 10.40 13.09 -3.91
C PHE A 23 11.50 12.43 -4.75
N ILE A 24 11.18 11.41 -5.54
CA ILE A 24 12.14 10.79 -6.45
C ILE A 24 11.84 11.29 -7.88
N PRO A 25 12.53 12.34 -8.38
CA PRO A 25 12.47 12.72 -9.79
C PRO A 25 13.16 11.62 -10.60
N MET A 26 12.39 10.59 -10.96
CA MET A 26 12.84 9.50 -11.82
C MET A 26 12.64 9.85 -13.28
N ASP A 27 13.65 9.54 -14.09
CA ASP A 27 13.56 9.49 -15.55
C ASP A 27 12.31 8.72 -16.00
N GLY A 28 11.67 9.19 -17.08
CA GLY A 28 10.30 8.80 -17.45
C GLY A 28 10.08 7.27 -17.55
N LYS A 29 11.10 6.50 -17.98
CA LYS A 29 11.03 5.03 -18.05
C LYS A 29 11.05 4.36 -16.68
N ILE A 30 11.87 4.85 -15.75
CA ILE A 30 12.00 4.29 -14.40
C ILE A 30 10.76 4.64 -13.57
N LYS A 31 10.21 5.85 -13.77
CA LYS A 31 8.96 6.30 -13.12
C LYS A 31 7.78 5.39 -13.43
N GLN A 32 7.66 4.95 -14.69
CA GLN A 32 6.56 4.09 -15.12
C GLN A 32 6.63 2.71 -14.46
N ILE A 33 7.82 2.09 -14.41
CA ILE A 33 8.03 0.79 -13.78
C ILE A 33 7.76 0.87 -12.27
N LEU A 34 8.28 1.90 -11.59
CA LEU A 34 8.07 2.06 -10.15
C LEU A 34 6.58 2.24 -9.82
N ASN A 35 5.86 3.10 -10.54
CA ASN A 35 4.43 3.31 -10.29
C ASN A 35 3.62 2.03 -10.47
N ILE A 36 3.90 1.25 -11.52
CA ILE A 36 3.23 -0.05 -11.76
C ILE A 36 3.51 -1.03 -10.61
N VAL A 37 4.77 -1.18 -10.21
CA VAL A 37 5.18 -2.08 -9.11
C VAL A 37 4.51 -1.67 -7.80
N VAL A 38 4.49 -0.38 -7.50
CA VAL A 38 3.93 0.18 -6.28
C VAL A 38 2.40 0.03 -6.26
N VAL A 39 1.71 0.28 -7.37
CA VAL A 39 0.27 0.04 -7.49
C VAL A 39 -0.07 -1.44 -7.27
N ILE A 40 0.70 -2.37 -7.86
CA ILE A 40 0.52 -3.81 -7.66
C ILE A 40 0.74 -4.19 -6.18
N ALA A 41 1.77 -3.65 -5.53
CA ALA A 41 2.04 -3.90 -4.12
C ALA A 41 0.87 -3.41 -3.22
N VAL A 42 0.29 -2.25 -3.52
CA VAL A 42 -0.88 -1.72 -2.80
C VAL A 42 -2.12 -2.59 -3.03
N ILE A 43 -2.36 -3.04 -4.25
CA ILE A 43 -3.51 -3.93 -4.56
C ILE A 43 -3.36 -5.27 -3.81
N LEU A 44 -2.18 -5.88 -3.83
CA LEU A 44 -1.90 -7.13 -3.10
C LEU A 44 -2.03 -6.94 -1.58
N TRP A 45 -1.58 -5.79 -1.07
CA TRP A 45 -1.72 -5.44 0.34
C TRP A 45 -3.18 -5.24 0.74
N LEU A 46 -3.97 -4.54 -0.09
CA LEU A 46 -5.41 -4.37 0.13
C LEU A 46 -6.15 -5.71 0.08
N LEU A 47 -5.84 -6.59 -0.88
CA LEU A 47 -6.46 -7.92 -0.96
C LEU A 47 -6.24 -8.76 0.31
N ARG A 48 -5.05 -8.62 0.92
CA ARG A 48 -4.73 -9.21 2.23
C ARG A 48 -5.48 -8.52 3.37
N ALA A 49 -5.56 -7.19 3.35
CA ALA A 49 -6.24 -6.39 4.38
C ALA A 49 -7.77 -6.62 4.39
N PHE A 50 -8.39 -6.84 3.23
CA PHE A 50 -9.79 -7.23 3.09
C PHE A 50 -10.06 -8.69 3.51
N GLY A 51 -9.03 -9.44 3.91
CA GLY A 51 -9.18 -10.80 4.46
C GLY A 51 -9.51 -11.86 3.41
N ILE A 52 -9.37 -11.55 2.11
CA ILE A 52 -9.72 -12.47 1.01
C ILE A 52 -8.63 -13.53 0.81
N TRP A 53 -7.39 -13.27 1.27
CA TRP A 53 -6.27 -14.20 1.21
C TRP A 53 -5.52 -14.26 2.54
N GLY A 54 -6.04 -15.05 3.48
CA GLY A 54 -5.33 -15.39 4.72
C GLY A 54 -6.18 -15.23 5.96
N GLY A 55 -6.86 -16.30 6.35
CA GLY A 55 -7.08 -16.54 7.78
C GLY A 55 -5.71 -16.63 8.45
N GLY A 56 -5.37 -15.61 9.23
CA GLY A 56 -4.09 -15.49 9.91
C GLY A 56 -4.15 -14.29 10.82
N GLY A 57 -4.64 -14.53 12.03
CA GLY A 57 -4.64 -13.57 13.11
C GLY A 57 -3.28 -12.90 13.23
N ILE A 58 -3.28 -11.59 13.17
CA ILE A 58 -2.24 -10.79 13.79
C ILE A 58 -2.74 -10.57 15.21
N ASP A 59 -2.40 -11.53 16.08
CA ASP A 59 -2.36 -11.33 17.52
C ASP A 59 -1.37 -10.20 17.80
N LEU A 60 -1.91 -9.00 17.96
CA LEU A 60 -1.27 -7.90 18.66
C LEU A 60 -2.40 -7.30 19.50
N ASP A 61 -2.33 -7.52 20.82
CA ASP A 61 -3.25 -7.06 21.88
C ASP A 61 -4.22 -5.92 21.48
#